data_AF-A0A7J8M5J7-F1
#
_entry.id   AF-A0A7J8M5J7-F1
#
_cell.length_a   1.000
_cell.length_b   1.000
_cell.length_c   1.000
_cell.angle_alpha   90.00
_cell.angle_beta   90.00
_cell.angle_gamma   90.00
#
_symmetry.space_group_name_H-M   'P 1'
#
loop_
_entity.id
_entity.type
_entity.pdbx_description
1 polymer ?
#
loop_
_entity_poly.entity_id
_entity_poly.type
_entity_poly.pdbx_seq_one_letter_code
_entity_poly.pdbx_strand_id
1 'polypeptide(L)'
;MVEAFVPLLHLSDSPRIVNVSSIMGLLKNIPSQWAKEVLSDAESVAEEQVDEVLKQFLKDFKEGSLKDQGWPIYFSAYTLSKAAMNAYTRIVANKYPSFLVNSIGPGFVKTDITCNTGVLTAAEGAENVARLALLPNDGPSGHFFLRKEVSSF
;
A
#
# COMPACT_ATOMS: atom_id res chain seq x y z
N MET A 1 0.16 0.69 13.61
CA MET A 1 0.40 -0.76 13.85
C MET A 1 1.87 -1.14 13.69
N VAL A 2 2.55 -0.73 12.60
CA VAL A 2 4.00 -0.97 12.44
C VAL A 2 4.82 -0.43 13.60
N GLU A 3 4.51 0.78 14.07
CA GLU A 3 5.29 1.47 15.13
C GLU A 3 5.44 0.67 16.42
N ALA A 4 4.42 -0.11 16.81
CA ALA A 4 4.47 -0.94 18.01
C ALA A 4 5.54 -2.04 17.95
N PHE A 5 5.93 -2.48 16.75
CA PHE A 5 6.93 -3.51 16.53
C PHE A 5 8.31 -2.94 16.16
N VAL A 6 8.42 -1.64 15.88
CA VAL A 6 9.69 -1.00 15.50
C VAL A 6 10.81 -1.25 16.51
N PRO A 7 10.60 -1.15 17.84
CA PRO A 7 11.65 -1.46 18.81
C PRO A 7 12.20 -2.88 18.69
N LEU A 8 11.34 -3.86 18.36
CA LEU A 8 11.75 -5.25 18.17
C LEU A 8 12.42 -5.46 16.81
N LEU A 9 11.95 -4.79 15.75
CA LEU A 9 12.57 -4.85 14.43
C LEU A 9 13.99 -4.28 14.43
N HIS A 10 14.27 -3.27 15.26
CA HIS A 10 15.63 -2.77 15.46
C HIS A 10 16.60 -3.79 16.08
N LEU A 11 16.09 -4.86 16.70
CA LEU A 11 16.91 -5.95 17.24
C LEU A 11 17.26 -7.01 16.17
N SER A 12 16.69 -6.92 14.97
CA SER A 12 17.01 -7.82 13.85
C SER A 12 18.24 -7.31 13.09
N ASP A 13 19.10 -8.23 12.66
CA ASP A 13 20.20 -7.93 11.73
C ASP A 13 19.72 -7.68 10.29
N SER A 14 18.46 -8.00 9.99
CA SER A 14 17.86 -7.91 8.66
C SER A 14 16.34 -7.63 8.72
N PRO A 15 15.90 -6.48 9.26
CA PRO A 15 14.48 -6.18 9.43
C PRO A 15 13.75 -6.04 8.08
N ARG A 16 12.55 -6.62 8.02
CA ARG A 16 11.67 -6.62 6.84
C ARG A 16 10.24 -6.29 7.25
N ILE A 17 9.60 -5.41 6.48
CA ILE A 17 8.17 -5.14 6.58
C ILE A 17 7.57 -5.32 5.19
N VAL A 18 6.55 -6.18 5.10
CA VAL A 18 5.82 -6.42 3.84
C VAL A 18 4.36 -6.06 4.04
N ASN A 19 3.93 -4.97 3.41
CA ASN A 19 2.54 -4.51 3.44
C ASN A 19 1.77 -5.13 2.25
N VAL A 20 0.77 -5.97 2.53
CA VAL A 20 -0.07 -6.57 1.48
C VAL A 20 -1.07 -5.52 0.95
N SER A 21 -0.69 -4.90 -0.16
CA SER A 21 -1.46 -3.88 -0.87
C SER A 21 -2.27 -4.49 -2.05
N SER A 22 -2.52 -3.73 -3.12
CA SER A 22 -3.25 -4.15 -4.31
C SER A 22 -2.91 -3.28 -5.52
N ILE A 23 -3.08 -3.82 -6.72
CA ILE A 23 -3.09 -3.01 -7.97
C ILE A 23 -4.16 -1.91 -7.95
N MET A 24 -5.22 -2.08 -7.15
CA MET A 24 -6.22 -1.04 -6.92
C MET A 24 -5.66 0.17 -6.18
N GLY A 25 -4.58 0.01 -5.40
CA GLY A 25 -3.91 1.12 -4.72
C GLY A 25 -3.05 2.02 -5.63
N LEU A 26 -2.98 1.73 -6.94
CA LEU A 26 -2.26 2.59 -7.88
C LEU A 26 -2.97 3.95 -8.04
N LEU A 27 -2.20 5.03 -8.03
CA LEU A 27 -2.71 6.41 -8.07
C LEU A 27 -3.57 6.68 -9.30
N LYS A 28 -3.30 6.03 -10.44
CA LYS A 28 -4.14 6.13 -11.64
C LYS A 28 -5.61 5.78 -11.42
N ASN A 29 -5.93 5.01 -10.36
CA ASN A 29 -7.30 4.62 -10.01
C ASN A 29 -8.04 5.69 -9.19
N ILE A 30 -7.38 6.76 -8.77
CA ILE A 30 -7.98 7.87 -8.01
C ILE A 30 -8.21 9.06 -8.95
N PRO A 31 -9.44 9.47 -9.25
CA PRO A 31 -9.65 10.59 -10.17
C PRO A 31 -9.16 11.94 -9.63
N SER A 32 -9.36 12.20 -8.34
CA SER A 32 -8.96 13.43 -7.64
C SER A 32 -7.47 13.71 -7.78
N GLN A 33 -7.13 14.86 -8.39
CA GLN A 33 -5.74 15.27 -8.63
C GLN A 33 -5.05 15.67 -7.32
N TRP A 34 -5.76 16.40 -6.45
CA TRP A 34 -5.25 16.74 -5.12
C TRP A 34 -4.82 15.50 -4.34
N ALA A 35 -5.67 14.47 -4.29
CA ALA A 35 -5.34 13.23 -3.59
C ALA A 35 -4.14 12.50 -4.22
N LYS A 36 -4.04 12.50 -5.56
CA LYS A 36 -2.88 11.95 -6.26
C LYS A 36 -1.61 12.69 -5.90
N GLU A 37 -1.61 14.01 -5.98
CA GLU A 37 -0.46 14.86 -5.68
C GLU A 37 0.06 14.58 -4.26
N VAL A 38 -0.84 14.65 -3.27
CA VAL A 38 -0.51 14.36 -1.86
C VAL A 38 0.05 12.94 -1.68
N LEU A 39 -0.59 11.93 -2.25
CA LEU A 39 -0.16 10.53 -2.08
C LEU A 39 1.08 10.15 -2.93
N SER A 40 1.39 10.93 -3.97
CA SER A 40 2.51 10.69 -4.89
C SER A 40 3.84 11.21 -4.38
N ASP A 41 3.86 12.17 -3.47
CA ASP A 41 5.09 12.79 -3.00
C ASP A 41 5.95 11.76 -2.23
N ALA A 42 7.14 11.44 -2.77
CA ALA A 42 8.03 10.43 -2.18
C ALA A 42 8.85 10.97 -1.02
N GLU A 43 9.14 12.26 -1.08
CA GLU A 43 10.23 12.89 -0.34
C GLU A 43 9.68 13.71 0.82
N SER A 44 8.46 14.24 0.68
CA SER A 44 7.85 15.12 1.67
C SER A 44 6.54 14.59 2.28
N VAL A 45 5.97 13.49 1.77
CA VAL A 45 4.68 13.01 2.30
C VAL A 45 4.81 12.62 3.77
N ALA A 46 4.07 13.32 4.62
CA ALA A 46 3.95 13.04 6.03
C ALA A 46 2.72 12.17 6.31
N GLU A 47 2.73 11.44 7.43
CA GLU A 47 1.61 10.58 7.82
C GLU A 47 0.32 11.40 7.99
N GLU A 48 0.45 12.63 8.48
CA GLU A 48 -0.63 13.59 8.65
C GLU A 48 -1.31 13.96 7.32
N GLN A 49 -0.56 14.08 6.23
CA GLN A 49 -1.12 14.40 4.91
C GLN A 49 -1.88 13.23 4.31
N VAL A 50 -1.39 11.99 4.51
CA VAL A 50 -2.14 10.78 4.14
C VAL A 50 -3.44 10.71 4.93
N ASP A 51 -3.39 11.01 6.22
CA ASP A 51 -4.56 11.09 7.10
C ASP A 51 -5.57 12.15 6.65
N GLU A 52 -5.12 13.32 6.21
CA GLU A 52 -5.99 14.37 5.66
C GLU A 52 -6.75 13.89 4.42
N VAL A 53 -6.07 13.21 3.49
CA VAL A 53 -6.71 12.61 2.32
C VAL A 53 -7.79 11.60 2.73
N LEU A 54 -7.49 10.72 3.69
CA LEU A 54 -8.45 9.73 4.18
C LEU A 54 -9.62 10.36 4.93
N LYS A 55 -9.38 11.38 5.77
CA LYS A 55 -10.43 12.11 6.49
C LYS A 55 -11.37 12.83 5.52
N GLN A 56 -10.81 13.48 4.49
CA GLN A 56 -11.60 14.14 3.46
C GLN A 56 -12.43 13.12 2.66
N PHE A 57 -11.82 12.01 2.24
CA PHE A 57 -12.55 10.92 1.59
C PHE A 57 -13.71 10.40 2.45
N LEU A 58 -13.50 10.15 3.74
CA LEU A 58 -14.55 9.65 4.65
C LEU A 58 -15.68 10.66 4.84
N LYS A 59 -15.36 11.96 4.90
CA LYS A 59 -16.36 13.04 4.93
C LYS A 59 -17.23 13.00 3.68
N ASP A 60 -16.61 13.00 2.50
CA ASP A 60 -17.33 13.02 1.22
C ASP A 60 -18.10 11.72 0.96
N PHE A 61 -17.57 10.58 1.43
CA PHE A 61 -18.28 9.31 1.42
C PHE A 61 -19.57 9.39 2.25
N LYS A 62 -19.49 9.96 3.46
CA LYS A 62 -20.64 10.11 4.36
C LYS A 62 -21.70 11.08 3.81
N GLU A 63 -21.26 12.11 3.08
CA GLU A 63 -22.13 13.09 2.42
C GLU A 63 -22.72 12.57 1.10
N GLY A 64 -22.28 11.39 0.62
CA GLY A 64 -22.75 10.82 -0.64
C GLY A 64 -22.21 11.54 -1.88
N SER A 65 -21.12 12.31 -1.75
CA SER A 65 -20.60 13.22 -2.77
C SER A 65 -19.37 12.68 -3.51
N LEU A 66 -19.11 11.37 -3.46
CA LEU A 66 -17.89 10.75 -4.01
C LEU A 66 -17.60 11.15 -5.46
N LYS A 67 -18.59 11.04 -6.34
CA LYS A 67 -18.44 11.35 -7.76
C LYS A 67 -18.09 12.83 -7.97
N ASP A 68 -18.76 13.71 -7.24
CA ASP A 68 -18.62 15.16 -7.37
C ASP A 68 -17.26 15.64 -6.85
N GLN A 69 -16.72 14.96 -5.84
CA GLN A 69 -15.39 15.23 -5.26
C GLN A 69 -14.25 14.46 -5.96
N GLY A 70 -14.55 13.75 -7.06
CA GLY A 70 -13.53 13.05 -7.84
C GLY A 70 -12.97 11.81 -7.16
N TRP A 71 -13.72 11.16 -6.28
CA TRP A 71 -13.34 9.88 -5.69
C TRP A 71 -13.72 8.71 -6.61
N PRO A 72 -13.04 7.54 -6.50
CA PRO A 72 -13.52 6.33 -7.16
C PRO A 72 -14.94 6.01 -6.69
N ILE A 73 -15.82 5.60 -7.61
CA ILE A 73 -17.21 5.26 -7.28
C ILE A 73 -17.42 3.77 -6.95
N TYR A 74 -16.51 2.91 -7.42
CA TYR A 74 -16.51 1.47 -7.14
C TYR A 74 -15.29 1.11 -6.30
N PHE A 75 -15.48 0.23 -5.33
CA PHE A 75 -14.42 -0.21 -4.41
C PHE A 75 -13.67 0.97 -3.76
N SER A 76 -14.35 2.10 -3.54
CA SER A 76 -13.74 3.39 -3.21
C SER A 76 -12.87 3.33 -1.96
N ALA A 77 -13.43 2.86 -0.85
CA ALA A 77 -12.70 2.69 0.40
C ALA A 77 -11.52 1.71 0.25
N TYR A 78 -11.69 0.63 -0.54
CA TYR A 78 -10.62 -0.33 -0.78
C TYR A 78 -9.47 0.32 -1.57
N THR A 79 -9.77 0.98 -2.68
CA THR A 79 -8.80 1.74 -3.50
C THR A 79 -8.03 2.75 -2.66
N LEU A 80 -8.73 3.58 -1.88
CA LEU A 80 -8.09 4.60 -1.04
C LEU A 80 -7.26 3.99 0.09
N SER A 81 -7.74 2.92 0.74
CA SER A 81 -6.97 2.24 1.78
C SER A 81 -5.65 1.65 1.26
N LYS A 82 -5.65 1.13 0.02
CA LYS A 82 -4.47 0.54 -0.60
C LYS A 82 -3.51 1.60 -1.15
N ALA A 83 -4.01 2.71 -1.65
CA ALA A 83 -3.19 3.86 -2.03
C ALA A 83 -2.52 4.50 -0.80
N ALA A 84 -3.26 4.68 0.30
CA ALA A 84 -2.69 5.15 1.56
C ALA A 84 -1.64 4.19 2.13
N MET A 85 -1.88 2.87 2.05
CA MET A 85 -0.88 1.87 2.45
C MET A 85 0.40 1.95 1.61
N ASN A 86 0.29 2.23 0.31
CA ASN A 86 1.43 2.44 -0.57
C ASN A 86 2.23 3.70 -0.18
N ALA A 87 1.55 4.82 0.08
CA ALA A 87 2.19 6.05 0.58
C ALA A 87 2.86 5.81 1.94
N TYR A 88 2.15 5.21 2.88
CA TYR A 88 2.68 4.86 4.21
C TYR A 88 3.90 3.93 4.14
N THR A 89 3.95 3.01 3.17
CA THR A 89 5.13 2.17 2.94
C THR A 89 6.37 3.01 2.64
N ARG A 90 6.24 4.06 1.83
CA ARG A 90 7.35 4.98 1.51
C ARG A 90 7.75 5.81 2.72
N ILE A 91 6.78 6.31 3.48
CA ILE A 91 7.01 7.04 4.74
C ILE A 91 7.86 6.20 5.70
N VAL A 92 7.44 4.95 5.93
CA VAL A 92 8.15 4.05 6.85
C VAL A 92 9.53 3.67 6.31
N ALA A 93 9.67 3.43 5.00
CA ALA A 93 10.97 3.17 4.38
C ALA A 93 11.95 4.33 4.57
N ASN A 94 11.49 5.57 4.39
CA ASN A 94 12.29 6.78 4.61
C ASN A 94 12.63 6.99 6.10
N LYS A 95 11.68 6.73 7.00
CA LYS A 95 11.85 6.86 8.45
C LYS A 95 12.84 5.82 9.01
N TYR A 96 12.91 4.63 8.42
CA TYR A 96 13.77 3.53 8.86
C TYR A 96 14.62 2.98 7.71
N PRO A 97 15.70 3.69 7.31
CA PRO A 97 16.50 3.30 6.14
C PRO A 97 17.27 1.99 6.31
N SER A 98 17.42 1.47 7.53
CA SER A 98 17.99 0.13 7.79
C SER A 98 16.99 -1.01 7.57
N PHE A 99 15.71 -0.72 7.33
CA PHE A 99 14.66 -1.72 7.12
C PHE A 99 14.35 -1.83 5.63
N LEU A 100 14.10 -3.06 5.14
CA LEU A 100 13.46 -3.19 3.83
C LEU A 100 11.94 -3.22 4.01
N VAL A 101 11.30 -2.13 3.58
CA VAL A 101 9.87 -1.88 3.77
C VAL A 101 9.23 -1.75 2.41
N ASN A 102 8.44 -2.74 2.01
CA ASN A 102 7.83 -2.77 0.68
C ASN A 102 6.35 -3.09 0.75
N SER A 103 5.63 -2.69 -0.28
CA SER A 103 4.21 -3.01 -0.46
C SER A 103 4.04 -3.91 -1.68
N ILE A 104 3.00 -4.74 -1.68
CA ILE A 104 2.79 -5.69 -2.76
C ILE A 104 1.32 -5.95 -3.07
N GLY A 105 0.95 -5.89 -4.34
CA GLY A 105 -0.26 -6.51 -4.86
C GLY A 105 0.00 -7.98 -5.18
N PRO A 106 -0.51 -8.95 -4.40
CA PRO A 106 -0.16 -10.37 -4.53
C PRO A 106 -0.74 -11.03 -5.79
N GLY A 107 -1.63 -10.35 -6.51
CA GLY A 107 -2.37 -10.84 -7.66
C GLY A 107 -3.87 -11.00 -7.36
N PHE A 108 -4.60 -11.60 -8.29
CA PHE A 108 -6.03 -11.91 -8.11
C PHE A 108 -6.17 -13.35 -7.62
N VAL A 109 -6.27 -13.49 -6.30
CA VAL A 109 -6.10 -14.75 -5.56
C VAL A 109 -7.45 -15.31 -5.13
N LYS A 110 -7.67 -16.61 -5.33
CA LYS A 110 -8.86 -17.35 -4.88
C LYS A 110 -8.88 -17.43 -3.35
N THR A 111 -9.68 -16.57 -2.73
CA THR A 111 -9.88 -16.47 -1.28
C THR A 111 -11.31 -16.00 -1.01
N ASP A 112 -11.75 -15.98 0.25
CA ASP A 112 -13.10 -15.55 0.58
C ASP A 112 -13.40 -14.09 0.19
N ILE A 113 -12.40 -13.18 0.24
CA ILE A 113 -12.56 -11.78 -0.20
C ILE A 113 -12.93 -11.66 -1.69
N THR A 114 -12.55 -12.65 -2.49
CA THR A 114 -12.86 -12.72 -3.92
C THR A 114 -13.96 -13.75 -4.22
N CYS A 115 -14.69 -14.21 -3.19
CA CYS A 115 -15.67 -15.29 -3.31
C CYS A 115 -15.07 -16.56 -3.98
N ASN A 116 -13.82 -16.88 -3.65
CA ASN A 116 -13.04 -17.98 -4.23
C ASN A 116 -12.86 -17.89 -5.77
N THR A 117 -13.03 -16.69 -6.33
CA THR A 117 -12.66 -16.37 -7.72
C THR A 117 -11.23 -15.83 -7.79
N GLY A 118 -10.56 -16.00 -8.92
CA GLY A 118 -9.16 -15.62 -9.05
C GLY A 118 -8.43 -16.45 -10.09
N VAL A 119 -7.27 -15.95 -10.52
CA VAL A 119 -6.37 -16.68 -11.42
C VAL A 119 -5.24 -17.38 -10.66
N LEU A 120 -5.02 -17.03 -9.40
CA LEU A 120 -4.02 -17.63 -8.52
C LEU A 120 -4.67 -18.36 -7.35
N THR A 121 -4.01 -19.40 -6.86
CA THR A 121 -4.27 -20.03 -5.57
C THR A 121 -3.70 -19.19 -4.42
N ALA A 122 -4.16 -19.44 -3.19
CA ALA A 122 -3.61 -18.79 -2.00
C ALA A 122 -2.09 -19.02 -1.84
N ALA A 123 -1.60 -20.21 -2.18
CA ALA A 123 -0.18 -20.53 -2.15
C ALA A 123 0.64 -19.68 -3.14
N GLU A 124 0.19 -19.54 -4.39
CA GLU A 124 0.86 -18.70 -5.40
C GLU A 124 0.82 -17.21 -5.02
N GLY A 125 -0.28 -16.75 -4.41
CA GLY A 125 -0.38 -15.40 -3.85
C GLY A 125 0.62 -15.17 -2.70
N ALA A 126 0.73 -16.15 -1.79
CA ALA A 126 1.63 -16.10 -0.65
C ALA A 126 3.11 -16.17 -1.06
N GLU A 127 3.47 -16.92 -2.12
CA GLU A 127 4.83 -16.95 -2.67
C GLU A 127 5.34 -15.53 -2.99
N ASN A 128 4.49 -14.70 -3.63
CA ASN A 128 4.85 -13.33 -3.97
C ASN A 128 5.15 -12.48 -2.72
N VAL A 129 4.38 -12.65 -1.65
CA VAL A 129 4.56 -11.94 -0.38
C VAL A 129 5.83 -12.44 0.34
N ALA A 130 5.99 -13.77 0.44
CA ALA A 130 7.13 -14.41 1.09
C ALA A 130 8.46 -14.02 0.44
N ARG A 131 8.49 -13.88 -0.90
CA ARG A 131 9.66 -13.38 -1.63
C ARG A 131 10.16 -12.03 -1.10
N LEU A 132 9.26 -11.10 -0.78
CA LEU A 132 9.65 -9.80 -0.22
C LEU A 132 10.14 -9.90 1.22
N ALA A 133 9.55 -10.79 2.01
CA ALA A 133 9.97 -11.05 3.39
C ALA A 133 11.36 -11.70 3.48
N LEU A 134 11.81 -12.33 2.39
CA LEU A 134 13.09 -13.04 2.28
C LEU A 134 14.11 -12.31 1.40
N LEU A 135 13.90 -11.02 1.09
CA LEU A 135 14.86 -10.25 0.31
C LEU A 135 16.24 -10.24 0.98
N PRO A 136 17.34 -10.31 0.19
CA PRO A 136 18.69 -10.11 0.71
C PRO A 136 18.85 -8.68 1.26
N ASN A 137 19.88 -8.45 2.08
CA ASN A 137 20.08 -7.16 2.78
C ASN A 137 20.33 -5.97 1.85
N ASP A 138 20.81 -6.21 0.64
CA ASP A 138 20.98 -5.23 -0.43
C ASP A 138 19.71 -5.08 -1.31
N GLY A 139 18.60 -5.67 -0.88
CA GLY A 139 17.32 -5.59 -1.57
C GLY A 139 16.68 -4.20 -1.55
N PRO A 140 15.67 -3.97 -2.39
CA PRO A 140 14.98 -2.69 -2.49
C PRO A 140 14.14 -2.39 -1.24
N SER A 141 13.93 -1.11 -0.94
CA SER A 141 13.04 -0.59 0.12
C SER A 141 12.25 0.61 -0.40
N GLY A 142 11.03 0.81 0.08
CA GLY A 142 10.16 1.91 -0.33
C GLY A 142 9.43 1.70 -1.66
N HIS A 143 9.34 0.46 -2.16
CA HIS A 143 8.72 0.17 -3.45
C HIS A 143 7.35 -0.51 -3.34
N PHE A 144 6.57 -0.41 -4.41
CA PHE A 144 5.39 -1.23 -4.66
C PHE A 144 5.71 -2.31 -5.69
N PHE A 145 5.32 -3.55 -5.38
CA PHE A 145 5.46 -4.69 -6.28
C PHE A 145 4.10 -5.16 -6.78
N LEU A 146 4.01 -5.46 -8.08
CA LEU A 146 2.90 -6.23 -8.63
C LEU A 146 3.38 -7.64 -8.89
N ARG A 147 3.02 -8.57 -8.01
CA ARG A 147 3.58 -9.94 -7.97
C ARG A 147 5.11 -9.90 -7.86
N LYS A 148 5.83 -10.25 -8.93
CA LYS A 148 7.30 -10.34 -8.95
C LYS A 148 7.97 -9.04 -9.41
N GLU A 149 7.23 -8.16 -10.09
CA GLU A 149 7.76 -6.96 -10.72
C GLU A 149 7.64 -5.72 -9.83
N VAL A 150 8.66 -4.86 -9.85
CA VAL A 150 8.55 -3.51 -9.30
C VAL A 150 7.59 -2.72 -10.21
N SER A 151 6.67 -1.97 -9.60
CA SER A 151 5.71 -1.15 -10.32
C SER A 151 5.78 0.31 -9.84
N SER A 152 5.30 1.24 -10.66
CA SER A 152 5.07 2.61 -10.20
C SER A 152 3.96 2.63 -9.15
N PHE A 153 3.93 3.69 -8.36
CA PHE A 153 2.82 3.98 -7.45
C PHE A 153 1.58 4.49 -8.21
#